data_AF-A0A9E6NUN4-F1
#
_entry.id   AF-A0A9E6NUN4-F1
#
_cell.length_a   1.000
_cell.length_b   1.000
_cell.length_c   1.000
_cell.angle_alpha   90.00
_cell.angle_beta   90.00
_cell.angle_gamma   90.00
#
_symmetry.space_group_name_H-M   'P 1'
#
loop_
_entity.id
_entity.type
_entity.pdbx_description
1 polymer ?
#
loop_
_entity_poly.entity_id
_entity_poly.type
_entity_poly.pdbx_seq_one_letter_code
_entity_poly.pdbx_strand_id
1 'polypeptide(L)'
;MELLEIFKALSNRTRLEILKGLKDPEKHFPPQDEGDVHTVGVCVSSIQEGVGLSQSTVSDYLATLQRAGLVEVRRIGQWTYYKRNEAAISALAEIIGSEL
;
A
#
# COMPACT_ATOMS: atom_id res chain seq x y z
N MET A 1 16.98 -1.48 -3.48
CA MET A 1 15.65 -1.50 -4.10
C MET A 1 15.85 -1.90 -5.54
N GLU A 2 15.41 -3.09 -5.95
CA GLU A 2 15.61 -3.53 -7.34
C GLU A 2 14.46 -2.99 -8.21
N LEU A 3 14.78 -2.17 -9.22
CA LEU A 3 13.78 -1.47 -10.03
C LEU A 3 12.81 -2.43 -10.75
N LEU A 4 13.30 -3.61 -11.17
CA LEU A 4 12.46 -4.65 -11.76
C LEU A 4 11.41 -5.20 -10.78
N GLU A 5 11.75 -5.35 -9.50
CA GLU A 5 10.81 -5.83 -8.48
C GLU A 5 9.72 -4.80 -8.21
N ILE A 6 10.05 -3.51 -8.23
CA ILE A 6 9.06 -2.42 -8.17
C ILE A 6 8.11 -2.51 -9.37
N PHE A 7 8.63 -2.61 -10.59
CA PHE A 7 7.79 -2.67 -11.77
C PHE A 7 6.90 -3.91 -11.80
N LYS A 8 7.40 -5.08 -11.39
CA LYS A 8 6.58 -6.30 -11.22
C LYS A 8 5.50 -6.10 -10.16
N ALA A 9 5.81 -5.43 -9.04
CA ALA A 9 4.82 -5.09 -8.03
C ALA A 9 3.76 -4.13 -8.60
N LEU A 10 4.14 -3.14 -9.41
CA LEU A 10 3.22 -2.18 -10.02
C LEU A 10 2.47 -2.74 -11.24
N SER A 11 2.93 -3.81 -11.88
CA SER A 11 2.30 -4.42 -13.07
C SER A 11 1.06 -5.27 -12.76
N ASN A 12 0.30 -4.89 -11.73
CA ASN A 12 -0.98 -5.50 -11.35
C ASN A 12 -1.98 -4.40 -11.01
N ARG A 13 -3.13 -4.43 -11.66
CA ARG A 13 -4.18 -3.41 -11.53
C ARG A 13 -4.61 -3.20 -10.08
N THR A 14 -4.92 -4.26 -9.35
CA THR A 14 -5.38 -4.13 -7.96
C THR A 14 -4.30 -3.59 -7.04
N ARG A 15 -3.04 -3.99 -7.22
CA ARG A 15 -1.92 -3.42 -6.43
C ARG A 15 -1.77 -1.92 -6.66
N LEU A 16 -1.97 -1.46 -7.91
CA LEU A 16 -2.02 -0.03 -8.22
C LEU A 16 -3.20 0.66 -7.55
N GLU A 17 -4.39 0.07 -7.58
CA GLU A 17 -5.57 0.65 -6.92
C GLU A 17 -5.41 0.72 -5.41
N ILE A 18 -4.80 -0.29 -4.77
CA ILE A 18 -4.44 -0.23 -3.35
C ILE A 18 -3.50 0.96 -3.09
N LEU A 19 -2.42 1.10 -3.87
CA LEU A 19 -1.47 2.21 -3.71
C LEU A 19 -2.11 3.58 -3.96
N LYS A 20 -3.01 3.71 -4.93
CA LYS A 20 -3.76 4.95 -5.16
C LYS A 20 -4.70 5.24 -3.99
N GLY A 21 -5.42 4.24 -3.52
CA GLY A 21 -6.31 4.37 -2.38
C GLY A 21 -5.57 4.82 -1.13
N LEU A 22 -4.40 4.23 -0.85
CA LEU A 22 -3.56 4.62 0.29
C LEU A 22 -3.03 6.05 0.23
N LYS A 23 -3.08 6.72 -0.94
CA LYS A 23 -2.73 8.15 -1.08
C LYS A 23 -3.81 9.06 -0.50
N ASP A 24 -5.07 8.68 -0.69
CA ASP A 24 -6.25 9.43 -0.27
C ASP A 24 -7.22 8.48 0.45
N PRO A 25 -6.83 7.94 1.62
CA PRO A 25 -7.49 6.77 2.21
C PRO A 25 -8.94 7.03 2.61
N GLU A 26 -9.26 8.23 3.09
CA GLU A 26 -10.63 8.63 3.46
C GLU A 26 -11.61 8.61 2.29
N LYS A 27 -11.12 8.73 1.05
CA LYS A 27 -11.95 8.70 -0.17
C LYS A 27 -12.12 7.30 -0.74
N HIS A 28 -11.26 6.36 -0.37
CA HIS A 28 -11.15 5.06 -1.04
C HIS A 28 -11.44 3.87 -0.14
N PHE A 29 -11.34 4.04 1.18
CA PHE A 29 -11.57 2.97 2.14
C PHE A 29 -12.66 3.37 3.13
N PRO A 30 -13.44 2.39 3.63
CA PRO A 30 -14.39 2.65 4.70
C PRO A 30 -13.66 3.13 5.96
N PRO A 31 -14.36 3.85 6.86
CA PRO A 31 -13.83 4.18 8.18
C PRO A 31 -13.33 2.94 8.91
N GLN A 32 -12.31 3.10 9.75
CA GLN A 32 -11.79 2.02 10.61
C GLN A 32 -12.04 2.36 12.09
N ASP A 33 -12.33 1.34 12.89
CA ASP A 33 -12.70 1.52 14.30
C ASP A 33 -11.52 1.96 15.17
N GLU A 34 -10.31 1.48 14.85
CA GLU A 34 -9.09 1.72 15.62
C GLU A 34 -7.97 2.25 14.73
N GLY A 35 -7.21 3.22 15.25
CA GLY A 35 -6.02 3.78 14.60
C GLY A 35 -6.35 4.94 13.66
N ASP A 36 -5.61 6.04 13.80
CA ASP A 36 -5.74 7.21 12.91
C ASP A 36 -5.14 6.92 11.53
N VAL A 37 -5.94 7.12 10.48
CA VAL A 37 -5.59 6.76 9.10
C VAL A 37 -4.35 7.50 8.58
N HIS A 38 -4.12 8.73 9.04
CA HIS A 38 -2.99 9.54 8.61
C HIS A 38 -1.70 9.19 9.39
N THR A 39 -1.84 8.72 10.63
CA THR A 39 -0.72 8.40 11.51
C THR A 39 -0.25 6.96 11.34
N VAL A 40 -1.16 5.99 11.39
CA VAL A 40 -0.82 4.55 11.37
C VAL A 40 -1.08 3.89 10.03
N GLY A 41 -1.90 4.52 9.17
CA GLY A 41 -2.32 3.97 7.89
C GLY A 41 -3.68 3.27 7.96
N VAL A 42 -3.98 2.52 6.90
CA VAL A 42 -5.27 1.86 6.70
C VAL A 42 -5.18 0.41 7.18
N CYS A 43 -6.14 -0.04 7.97
CA CYS A 43 -6.22 -1.43 8.42
C CYS A 43 -6.42 -2.39 7.23
N VAL A 44 -5.82 -3.58 7.30
CA VAL A 44 -5.96 -4.62 6.27
C VAL A 44 -7.42 -4.97 5.97
N SER A 45 -8.31 -4.93 6.98
CA SER A 45 -9.75 -5.20 6.80
C SER A 45 -10.43 -4.11 5.96
N SER A 46 -10.14 -2.83 6.22
CA SER A 46 -10.68 -1.70 5.44
C SER A 46 -10.15 -1.71 4.01
N ILE A 47 -8.88 -2.07 3.79
CA ILE A 47 -8.32 -2.27 2.45
C ILE A 47 -9.06 -3.40 1.73
N GLN A 48 -9.27 -4.53 2.42
CA GLN A 48 -9.98 -5.69 1.88
C GLN A 48 -11.40 -5.34 1.43
N GLU A 49 -12.14 -4.62 2.26
CA GLU A 49 -13.48 -4.16 1.94
C GLU A 49 -13.47 -3.19 0.75
N GLY A 50 -12.55 -2.21 0.73
CA GLY A 50 -12.45 -1.23 -0.35
C GLY A 50 -12.10 -1.83 -1.72
N VAL A 51 -11.34 -2.93 -1.77
CA VAL A 51 -10.98 -3.59 -3.05
C VAL A 51 -11.88 -4.78 -3.40
N GLY A 52 -12.73 -5.25 -2.48
CA GLY A 52 -13.68 -6.33 -2.71
C GLY A 52 -13.06 -7.71 -2.95
N LEU A 53 -11.88 -7.99 -2.36
CA LEU A 53 -11.17 -9.27 -2.50
C LEU A 53 -11.09 -10.04 -1.18
N SER A 54 -10.64 -11.30 -1.23
CA SER A 54 -10.39 -12.07 -0.01
C SER A 54 -9.22 -11.52 0.80
N GLN A 55 -9.25 -11.69 2.12
CA GLN A 55 -8.17 -11.28 3.02
C GLN A 55 -6.81 -11.87 2.61
N SER A 56 -6.77 -13.14 2.20
CA SER A 56 -5.54 -13.82 1.79
C SER A 56 -4.91 -13.17 0.55
N THR A 57 -5.73 -12.82 -0.45
CA THR A 57 -5.30 -12.15 -1.67
C THR A 57 -4.76 -10.75 -1.37
N VAL A 58 -5.50 -9.99 -0.54
CA VAL A 58 -5.11 -8.63 -0.15
C VAL A 58 -3.81 -8.65 0.65
N SER A 59 -3.65 -9.61 1.56
CA SER A 59 -2.43 -9.77 2.35
C SER A 59 -1.22 -10.10 1.48
N ASP A 60 -1.38 -10.97 0.47
CA ASP A 60 -0.30 -11.27 -0.49
C ASP A 60 0.09 -10.06 -1.33
N TYR A 61 -0.90 -9.27 -1.75
CA TYR A 61 -0.68 -8.04 -2.51
C TYR A 61 0.06 -6.99 -1.68
N LEU A 62 -0.36 -6.80 -0.43
CA LEU A 62 0.30 -5.87 0.50
C LEU A 62 1.71 -6.34 0.86
N ALA A 63 1.94 -7.65 1.04
CA ALA A 63 3.28 -8.20 1.24
C ALA A 63 4.17 -7.97 0.01
N THR A 64 3.62 -8.08 -1.20
CA THR A 64 4.35 -7.78 -2.44
C THR A 64 4.73 -6.30 -2.52
N LEU A 65 3.80 -5.40 -2.22
CA LEU A 65 4.05 -3.96 -2.18
C LEU A 65 5.07 -3.58 -1.09
N GLN A 66 5.00 -4.23 0.07
CA GLN A 66 5.93 -4.02 1.17
C GLN A 66 7.34 -4.49 0.80
N ARG A 67 7.48 -5.68 0.18
CA ARG A 67 8.78 -6.18 -0.31
C ARG A 67 9.39 -5.25 -1.36
N ALA A 68 8.56 -4.63 -2.20
CA ALA A 68 8.98 -3.61 -3.15
C ALA A 68 9.31 -2.25 -2.50
N GLY A 69 9.06 -2.09 -1.19
CA GLY A 69 9.32 -0.85 -0.44
C GLY A 69 8.29 0.27 -0.65
N LEU A 70 7.19 0.00 -1.34
CA LEU A 70 6.19 1.02 -1.72
C LEU A 70 5.19 1.32 -0.59
N VAL A 71 5.10 0.44 0.40
CA VAL A 71 4.26 0.63 1.58
C VAL A 71 5.04 0.31 2.86
N GLU A 72 4.70 1.01 3.91
CA GLU A 72 5.11 0.73 5.28
C GLU A 72 4.02 -0.08 5.99
N VAL A 73 4.43 -0.95 6.91
CA VAL A 73 3.52 -1.78 7.72
C VAL A 73 3.70 -1.46 9.19
N ARG A 74 2.60 -1.36 9.92
CA ARG A 74 2.60 -1.19 11.37
C ARG A 74 1.62 -2.17 12.01
N ARG A 75 2.06 -2.89 13.04
CA ARG A 75 1.19 -3.78 13.82
C ARG A 75 0.88 -3.12 15.16
N ILE A 76 -0.41 -3.00 15.49
CA ILE A 76 -0.90 -2.45 16.75
C ILE A 76 -1.92 -3.44 17.31
N GLY A 77 -1.55 -4.11 18.41
CA GLY A 77 -2.34 -5.22 18.94
C GLY A 77 -2.52 -6.34 17.91
N GLN A 78 -3.78 -6.66 17.61
CA GLN A 78 -4.15 -7.67 16.62
C GLN A 78 -4.23 -7.15 15.18
N TRP A 79 -4.22 -5.82 15.01
CA TRP A 79 -4.46 -5.18 13.73
C TRP A 79 -3.15 -4.84 13.01
N THR A 80 -3.18 -4.96 11.68
CA THR A 80 -2.06 -4.58 10.80
C THR A 80 -2.51 -3.47 9.88
N TYR A 81 -1.74 -2.38 9.87
CA TYR A 81 -2.00 -1.16 9.12
C TYR A 81 -0.95 -0.96 8.05
N TYR A 82 -1.36 -0.39 6.93
CA TYR A 82 -0.50 -0.09 5.80
C TYR A 82 -0.60 1.37 5.40
N LYS A 83 0.54 1.97 5.09
CA LYS A 83 0.64 3.35 4.61
C LYS A 83 1.58 3.40 3.41
N ARG A 84 1.37 4.33 2.48
CA ARG A 84 2.35 4.57 1.43
C ARG A 84 3.68 5.00 2.01
N ASN A 85 4.76 4.45 1.46
CA ASN A 85 6.09 4.98 1.68
C ASN A 85 6.34 6.11 0.68
N GLU A 86 5.96 7.34 1.05
CA GLU A 86 6.12 8.50 0.15
C GLU A 86 7.58 8.74 -0.23
N ALA A 87 8.53 8.50 0.69
CA ALA A 87 9.95 8.66 0.40
C ALA A 87 10.42 7.69 -0.70
N ALA A 88 10.02 6.42 -0.63
CA ALA A 88 10.34 5.43 -1.66
C ALA A 88 9.69 5.75 -3.01
N ILE A 89 8.45 6.25 -3.00
CA ILE A 89 7.72 6.64 -4.21
C ILE A 89 8.36 7.87 -4.87
N SER A 90 8.77 8.87 -4.08
CA SER A 90 9.51 10.03 -4.58
C SER A 90 10.86 9.62 -5.19
N ALA A 91 11.62 8.77 -4.51
CA ALA A 91 12.89 8.26 -5.03
C ALA A 91 12.70 7.48 -6.35
N LEU A 92 11.64 6.67 -6.46
CA LEU A 92 11.29 6.01 -7.71
C LEU A 92 11.00 6.99 -8.84
N ALA A 93 10.23 8.05 -8.56
CA ALA A 93 9.90 9.07 -9.57
C ALA A 93 11.15 9.80 -10.06
N GLU A 94 12.09 10.11 -9.17
CA GLU A 94 13.40 10.70 -9.52
C GLU A 94 14.20 9.77 -10.43
N ILE A 95 14.37 8.50 -10.05
CA ILE A 95 15.11 7.50 -10.85
C ILE A 95 14.51 7.37 -12.25
N ILE A 96 13.19 7.28 -12.36
CA ILE A 96 12.51 7.21 -13.66
C ILE A 96 12.80 8.47 -14.47
N GLY A 97 12.70 9.66 -13.87
CA GLY A 97 12.95 10.91 -14.59
C GLY A 97 14.42 11.17 -14.97
N SER A 98 15.37 10.52 -14.29
CA SER A 98 16.81 10.69 -14.54
C SER A 98 17.44 9.61 -15.40
N GLU A 99 16.93 8.37 -15.36
CA GLU A 99 17.58 7.19 -15.97
C GLU A 99 16.75 6.49 -17.06
N LEU A 100 15.45 6.79 -17.19
CA LEU A 100 14.55 6.15 -18.17
C LEU A 100 13.88 7.16 -19.11
#